data_AF-E4TKT8-F1
#
_entry.id   AF-E4TKT8-F1
#
_cell.length_a   1.000
_cell.length_b   1.000
_cell.length_c   1.000
_cell.angle_alpha   90.00
_cell.angle_beta   90.00
_cell.angle_gamma   90.00
#
_symmetry.space_group_name_H-M   'P 1'
#
loop_
_entity.id
_entity.type
_entity.pdbx_description
1 polymer ?
#
loop_
_entity_poly.entity_id
_entity_poly.type
_entity_poly.pdbx_seq_one_letter_code
_entity_poly.pdbx_strand_id
1 'polypeptide(L)'
;MFSLQRLTKSVLSLLVAAVFFTACTQQDEMKINDPAELIEISDVKNGQIIPGQYIVTYSETTTNQSMRGLASPAARKEAMISTTNDLLAERNISKENVLAVFSETVKGFALKLNDAELKELRSDKRVAQIEPDRIVTLAPPCGTPNGGPCDDPGDGGGGDGSSSQVTPYGINRVNGGVSYTGSSVAWIIDTGIDLDHEDLNVDASRGFNAFTSGRDGKSTDDGNGHGTHVAGTVAALDNSVGVIGVAAGATVIPVKVLDSRGSGSYSGVIAGVDHVAANGNPGDVANLSLGGPTSDALDAAVLAAAQNGIKMVLAAGNESADANNSSPARVNGNNVYTISAMDSNDNFASFSNYANPPVDYCQPGVGINSTWKGGGYNTISGTSMAAPHAAGVLLLGGNSTSGTVNGDPDGTADPILVY
;
A
#
# COMPACT_ATOMS: atom_id res chain seq x y z
N MET A 1 54.30 71.39 49.05
CA MET A 1 53.54 70.13 48.88
C MET A 1 54.45 69.20 48.08
N PHE A 2 55.01 68.18 48.74
CA PHE A 2 55.99 67.19 48.23
C PHE A 2 55.52 66.50 46.92
N SER A 3 56.33 65.86 46.06
CA SER A 3 57.75 65.85 45.68
C SER A 3 57.89 64.77 44.58
N LEU A 4 58.67 65.07 43.54
CA LEU A 4 59.52 64.22 42.67
C LEU A 4 59.11 62.82 42.11
N GLN A 5 59.18 62.78 40.77
CA GLN A 5 60.05 61.93 39.90
C GLN A 5 59.94 60.38 39.83
N ARG A 6 59.70 59.95 38.58
CA ARG A 6 60.42 58.96 37.73
C ARG A 6 60.50 57.46 38.09
N LEU A 7 60.42 56.71 36.98
CA LEU A 7 61.18 55.50 36.59
C LEU A 7 60.59 54.09 36.87
N THR A 8 60.13 53.48 35.75
CA THR A 8 60.53 52.17 35.17
C THR A 8 60.50 50.85 35.94
N LYS A 9 60.03 49.84 35.17
CA LYS A 9 60.41 48.41 35.08
C LYS A 9 59.66 47.36 35.93
N SER A 10 58.91 46.55 35.18
CA SER A 10 58.97 45.07 35.12
C SER A 10 58.30 44.19 36.18
N VAL A 11 57.36 43.37 35.64
CA VAL A 11 57.14 41.93 35.88
C VAL A 11 56.46 41.54 37.21
N LEU A 12 55.22 41.01 37.14
CA LEU A 12 54.95 39.57 37.25
C LEU A 12 53.45 39.23 37.05
N SER A 13 53.24 38.36 36.06
CA SER A 13 52.16 37.41 35.74
C SER A 13 50.96 37.21 36.69
N LEU A 14 49.75 37.19 36.13
CA LEU A 14 48.91 35.97 36.15
C LEU A 14 47.95 35.92 34.94
N LEU A 15 47.97 34.79 34.25
CA LEU A 15 47.22 34.43 33.05
C LEU A 15 45.71 34.40 33.27
N VAL A 16 44.95 34.94 32.31
CA VAL A 16 43.67 34.34 31.87
C VAL A 16 43.68 34.35 30.34
N ALA A 17 44.05 33.22 29.74
CA ALA A 17 43.96 33.02 28.30
C ALA A 17 42.53 32.64 27.94
N ALA A 18 41.81 33.52 27.26
CA ALA A 18 40.60 33.16 26.53
C ALA A 18 41.03 32.47 25.22
N VAL A 19 41.11 31.14 25.24
CA VAL A 19 41.30 30.33 24.03
C VAL A 19 39.92 30.11 23.41
N PHE A 20 39.71 30.69 22.23
CA PHE A 20 38.67 30.24 21.32
C PHE A 20 39.01 28.82 20.87
N PHE A 21 38.34 27.82 21.44
CA PHE A 21 38.34 26.48 20.89
C PHE A 21 37.34 26.42 19.74
N THR A 22 37.83 26.56 18.52
CA THR A 22 37.23 25.92 17.35
C THR A 22 37.40 24.41 17.51
N ALA A 23 36.41 23.75 18.09
CA ALA A 23 36.32 22.31 18.09
C ALA A 23 35.87 21.85 16.69
N CYS A 24 36.85 21.54 15.84
CA CYS A 24 36.64 20.69 14.68
C CYS A 24 36.26 19.30 15.20
N THR A 25 34.98 18.93 15.12
CA THR A 25 34.59 17.52 15.20
C THR A 25 34.87 16.89 13.84
N GLN A 26 35.77 15.91 13.86
CA GLN A 26 36.04 14.95 12.79
C GLN A 26 34.76 14.59 12.04
N GLN A 27 34.67 14.99 10.78
CA GLN A 27 33.90 14.23 9.81
C GLN A 27 34.66 12.92 9.64
N ASP A 28 34.23 11.87 10.33
CA ASP A 28 34.51 10.52 9.85
C ASP A 28 33.81 10.41 8.50
N GLU A 29 34.59 10.60 7.44
CA GLU A 29 34.22 10.21 6.09
C GLU A 29 33.82 8.74 6.15
N MET A 30 32.52 8.49 6.09
CA MET A 30 31.97 7.17 5.87
C MET A 30 32.41 6.75 4.47
N LYS A 31 33.57 6.08 4.40
CA LYS A 31 34.06 5.45 3.17
C LYS A 31 33.08 4.36 2.79
N ILE A 32 32.19 4.68 1.86
CA ILE A 32 31.35 3.73 1.16
C ILE A 32 32.28 2.85 0.32
N ASN A 33 32.56 1.65 0.83
CA ASN A 33 33.34 0.63 0.13
C ASN A 33 32.41 -0.33 -0.62
N ASP A 34 31.48 0.18 -1.43
CA ASP A 34 30.93 -0.56 -2.57
C ASP A 34 30.12 0.38 -3.49
N PRO A 35 30.59 0.68 -4.71
CA PRO A 35 29.80 1.45 -5.68
C PRO A 35 28.58 0.70 -6.23
N ALA A 36 28.35 -0.57 -5.85
CA ALA A 36 27.14 -1.32 -6.22
C ALA A 36 25.90 -1.03 -5.34
N GLU A 37 26.04 -0.28 -4.24
CA GLU A 37 24.94 0.00 -3.29
C GLU A 37 24.23 1.36 -3.52
N LEU A 38 24.69 2.12 -4.51
CA LEU A 38 23.99 3.31 -5.01
C LEU A 38 23.30 2.96 -6.33
N ILE A 39 22.19 2.21 -6.26
CA ILE A 39 21.23 2.23 -7.36
C ILE A 39 20.63 3.64 -7.35
N GLU A 40 20.91 4.41 -8.39
CA GLU A 40 20.25 5.69 -8.64
C GLU A 40 18.73 5.49 -8.53
N ILE A 41 18.11 6.23 -7.60
CA ILE A 41 16.71 6.11 -7.18
C ILE A 41 15.75 6.69 -8.27
N SER A 42 16.25 6.92 -9.49
CA SER A 42 15.49 7.42 -10.64
C SER A 42 15.00 6.34 -11.60
N ASP A 43 15.43 5.07 -11.45
CA ASP A 43 15.19 4.02 -12.46
C ASP A 43 14.29 2.85 -11.99
N VAL A 44 13.70 2.92 -10.79
CA VAL A 44 12.80 1.87 -10.31
C VAL A 44 11.47 1.94 -11.06
N LYS A 45 11.18 0.92 -11.88
CA LYS A 45 9.96 0.84 -12.69
C LYS A 45 8.95 -0.15 -12.11
N ASN A 46 7.67 0.19 -12.20
CA ASN A 46 6.59 -0.74 -11.87
C ASN A 46 6.75 -2.05 -12.65
N GLY A 47 6.65 -3.18 -11.97
CA GLY A 47 6.81 -4.52 -12.55
C GLY A 47 8.24 -4.96 -12.82
N GLN A 48 9.25 -4.15 -12.50
CA GLN A 48 10.65 -4.55 -12.63
C GLN A 48 10.92 -5.78 -11.76
N ILE A 49 11.59 -6.79 -12.34
CA ILE A 49 12.02 -7.99 -11.60
C ILE A 49 13.06 -7.57 -10.56
N ILE A 50 12.89 -8.05 -9.33
CA ILE A 50 13.87 -7.90 -8.25
C ILE A 50 14.92 -9.01 -8.44
N PRO A 51 16.18 -8.69 -8.81
CA PRO A 51 17.17 -9.71 -9.12
C PRO A 51 17.42 -10.67 -7.95
N GLY A 52 17.37 -11.97 -8.23
CA GLY A 52 17.61 -13.02 -7.24
C GLY A 52 16.49 -13.21 -6.22
N GLN A 53 15.36 -12.51 -6.33
CA GLN A 53 14.23 -12.65 -5.40
C GLN A 53 13.08 -13.40 -6.06
N TYR A 54 12.52 -14.38 -5.36
CA TYR A 54 11.51 -15.28 -5.91
C TYR A 54 10.39 -15.52 -4.91
N ILE A 55 9.18 -15.69 -5.44
CA ILE A 55 8.02 -16.19 -4.71
C ILE A 55 7.86 -17.67 -5.08
N VAL A 56 7.75 -18.51 -4.06
CA VAL A 56 7.67 -19.97 -4.18
C VAL A 56 6.36 -20.44 -3.54
N THR A 57 5.55 -21.17 -4.30
CA THR A 57 4.34 -21.81 -3.80
C THR A 57 4.51 -23.31 -3.67
N TYR A 58 3.89 -23.88 -2.65
CA TYR A 58 3.91 -25.32 -2.41
C TYR A 58 2.85 -26.05 -3.24
N SER A 59 3.14 -27.30 -3.56
CA SER A 59 2.17 -28.25 -4.11
C SER A 59 1.03 -28.50 -3.12
N GLU A 60 -0.17 -28.78 -3.65
CA GLU A 60 -1.33 -29.13 -2.82
C GLU A 60 -1.02 -30.31 -1.89
N THR A 61 -0.23 -31.28 -2.33
CA THR A 61 0.16 -32.44 -1.50
C THR A 61 0.94 -31.98 -0.27
N THR A 62 1.92 -31.10 -0.47
CA THR A 62 2.71 -30.53 0.62
C THR A 62 1.84 -29.70 1.56
N THR A 63 1.02 -28.81 1.02
CA THR A 63 0.09 -28.00 1.81
C THR A 63 -0.85 -28.85 2.65
N ASN A 64 -1.50 -29.86 2.06
CA ASN A 64 -2.43 -30.73 2.76
C ASN A 64 -1.76 -31.54 3.87
N GLN A 65 -0.50 -31.96 3.67
CA GLN A 65 0.26 -32.66 4.69
C GLN A 65 0.65 -31.73 5.84
N SER A 66 1.19 -30.55 5.54
CA SER A 66 1.69 -29.60 6.54
C SER A 66 0.57 -28.97 7.36
N MET A 67 -0.60 -28.74 6.77
CA MET A 67 -1.72 -28.05 7.43
C MET A 67 -2.74 -28.98 8.10
N ARG A 68 -2.53 -30.30 8.05
CA ARG A 68 -3.53 -31.29 8.46
C ARG A 68 -3.93 -31.12 9.92
N GLY A 69 -5.20 -30.80 10.16
CA GLY A 69 -5.79 -30.69 11.51
C GLY A 69 -5.45 -29.40 12.25
N LEU A 70 -4.85 -28.41 11.57
CA LEU A 70 -4.49 -27.12 12.18
C LEU A 70 -5.63 -26.11 12.06
N ALA A 71 -6.22 -25.75 13.19
CA ALA A 71 -7.39 -24.86 13.22
C ALA A 71 -7.04 -23.37 13.27
N SER A 72 -5.94 -22.96 13.92
CA SER A 72 -5.60 -21.54 14.10
C SER A 72 -4.62 -21.03 13.03
N PRO A 73 -4.75 -19.74 12.61
CA PRO A 73 -3.78 -19.11 11.71
C PRO A 73 -2.33 -19.20 12.23
N ALA A 74 -2.12 -18.99 13.53
CA ALA A 74 -0.80 -19.08 14.14
C ALA A 74 -0.17 -20.49 14.00
N ALA A 75 -0.96 -21.56 14.19
CA ALA A 75 -0.46 -22.92 14.04
C ALA A 75 -0.13 -23.25 12.57
N ARG A 76 -0.97 -22.79 11.64
CA ARG A 76 -0.73 -22.91 10.19
C ARG A 76 0.53 -22.18 9.75
N LYS A 77 0.76 -20.97 10.27
CA LYS A 77 1.98 -20.20 10.04
C LYS A 77 3.23 -20.95 10.49
N GLU A 78 3.22 -21.45 11.73
CA GLU A 78 4.35 -22.21 12.28
C GLU A 78 4.64 -23.49 11.47
N ALA A 79 3.59 -24.22 11.07
CA ALA A 79 3.76 -25.41 10.25
C ALA A 79 4.37 -25.08 8.87
N MET A 80 4.00 -23.95 8.27
CA MET A 80 4.58 -23.51 7.01
C MET A 80 6.02 -23.04 7.16
N ILE A 81 6.36 -22.38 8.26
CA ILE A 81 7.74 -22.02 8.62
C ILE A 81 8.58 -23.29 8.77
N SER A 82 8.10 -24.30 9.51
CA SER A 82 8.78 -25.59 9.67
C SER A 82 9.01 -26.27 8.33
N THR A 83 7.95 -26.38 7.51
CA THR A 83 8.03 -26.98 6.17
C THR A 83 9.07 -26.29 5.29
N THR A 84 9.14 -24.96 5.37
CA THR A 84 10.11 -24.16 4.63
C THR A 84 11.52 -24.39 5.12
N ASN A 85 11.75 -24.37 6.44
CA ASN A 85 13.07 -24.62 7.00
C ASN A 85 13.60 -26.03 6.63
N ASP A 86 12.74 -27.04 6.66
CA ASP A 86 13.10 -28.42 6.30
C ASP A 86 13.48 -28.52 4.81
N LEU A 87 12.66 -27.94 3.93
CA LEU A 87 12.96 -27.87 2.48
C LEU A 87 14.29 -27.18 2.21
N LEU A 88 14.53 -26.01 2.80
CA LEU A 88 15.74 -25.25 2.56
C LEU A 88 16.99 -25.97 3.11
N ALA A 89 16.89 -26.60 4.29
CA ALA A 89 17.98 -27.40 4.85
C ALA A 89 18.34 -28.60 3.95
N GLU A 90 17.36 -29.34 3.43
CA GLU A 90 17.57 -30.46 2.51
C GLU A 90 18.17 -30.06 1.16
N ARG A 91 18.07 -28.78 0.79
CA ARG A 91 18.63 -28.22 -0.45
C ARG A 91 19.89 -27.39 -0.23
N ASN A 92 20.40 -27.33 1.01
CA ASN A 92 21.53 -26.50 1.42
C ASN A 92 21.34 -25.01 1.10
N ILE A 93 20.10 -24.51 1.21
CA ILE A 93 19.75 -23.10 1.03
C ILE A 93 19.62 -22.45 2.42
N SER A 94 20.20 -21.26 2.58
CA SER A 94 20.13 -20.55 3.87
C SER A 94 18.72 -20.05 4.16
N LYS A 95 18.18 -20.38 5.34
CA LYS A 95 16.90 -19.84 5.81
C LYS A 95 16.94 -18.33 6.08
N GLU A 96 18.12 -17.76 6.28
CA GLU A 96 18.29 -16.31 6.48
C GLU A 96 17.96 -15.50 5.21
N ASN A 97 17.86 -16.18 4.05
CA ASN A 97 17.44 -15.57 2.80
C ASN A 97 15.91 -15.48 2.67
N VAL A 98 15.14 -16.08 3.59
CA VAL A 98 13.68 -16.02 3.59
C VAL A 98 13.21 -14.62 3.98
N LEU A 99 12.37 -14.04 3.14
CA LEU A 99 11.82 -12.70 3.30
C LEU A 99 10.42 -12.74 3.93
N ALA A 100 9.62 -13.72 3.53
CA ALA A 100 8.27 -13.93 4.05
C ALA A 100 7.86 -15.39 3.90
N VAL A 101 6.97 -15.86 4.76
CA VAL A 101 6.27 -17.16 4.63
C VAL A 101 4.79 -16.85 4.58
N PHE A 102 4.02 -17.53 3.73
CA PHE A 102 2.58 -17.31 3.53
C PHE A 102 1.82 -18.57 3.92
N SER A 103 0.74 -18.45 4.71
CA SER A 103 0.05 -19.63 5.25
C SER A 103 -1.46 -19.64 5.07
N GLU A 104 -2.08 -18.47 4.91
CA GLU A 104 -3.54 -18.34 4.87
C GLU A 104 -4.06 -18.25 3.44
N THR A 105 -3.37 -17.50 2.60
CA THR A 105 -3.76 -17.21 1.21
C THR A 105 -3.09 -18.20 0.25
N VAL A 106 -1.94 -17.82 -0.33
CA VAL A 106 -1.02 -18.78 -0.94
C VAL A 106 -0.21 -19.48 0.16
N LYS A 107 0.13 -20.75 -0.07
CA LYS A 107 0.95 -21.53 0.85
C LYS A 107 2.34 -21.61 0.26
N GLY A 108 3.28 -20.93 0.88
CA GLY A 108 4.56 -20.67 0.23
C GLY A 108 5.46 -19.75 1.03
N PHE A 109 6.46 -19.20 0.35
CA PHE A 109 7.43 -18.27 0.92
C PHE A 109 8.08 -17.44 -0.18
N ALA A 110 8.61 -16.28 0.20
CA ALA A 110 9.47 -15.47 -0.64
C ALA A 110 10.89 -15.49 -0.09
N LEU A 111 11.89 -15.56 -0.96
CA LEU A 111 13.29 -15.62 -0.56
C LEU A 111 14.25 -15.12 -1.65
N LYS A 112 15.50 -14.90 -1.25
CA LYS A 112 16.62 -14.65 -2.16
C LYS A 112 17.34 -15.95 -2.54
N LEU A 113 17.64 -16.13 -3.83
CA LEU A 113 18.31 -17.29 -4.40
C LEU A 113 19.36 -16.85 -5.42
N ASN A 114 20.50 -17.54 -5.42
CA ASN A 114 21.38 -17.57 -6.58
C ASN A 114 20.92 -18.62 -7.63
N ASP A 115 21.54 -18.61 -8.81
CA ASP A 115 21.15 -19.49 -9.93
C ASP A 115 21.23 -20.98 -9.61
N ALA A 116 22.20 -21.39 -8.79
CA ALA A 116 22.35 -22.80 -8.39
C ALA A 116 21.24 -23.21 -7.41
N GLU A 117 20.97 -22.39 -6.40
CA GLU A 117 19.90 -22.63 -5.43
C GLU A 117 18.52 -22.64 -6.10
N LEU A 118 18.28 -21.73 -7.06
CA LEU A 118 17.06 -21.72 -7.87
C LEU A 118 16.89 -23.03 -8.65
N LYS A 119 17.96 -23.55 -9.24
CA LYS A 119 17.92 -24.81 -9.98
C LYS A 119 17.60 -25.99 -9.07
N GLU A 120 18.20 -26.04 -7.88
CA GLU A 120 17.91 -27.08 -6.88
C GLU A 120 16.44 -27.01 -6.45
N LEU A 121 15.93 -25.82 -6.12
CA LEU A 121 14.56 -25.64 -5.65
C LEU A 121 13.51 -25.99 -6.71
N ARG A 122 13.78 -25.67 -8.00
CA ARG A 122 12.91 -26.04 -9.13
C ARG A 122 12.76 -27.55 -9.32
N SER A 123 13.69 -28.35 -8.81
CA SER A 123 13.64 -29.82 -8.93
C SER A 123 12.88 -30.49 -7.78
N ASP A 124 12.53 -29.73 -6.73
CA ASP A 124 11.87 -30.28 -5.55
C ASP A 124 10.37 -30.49 -5.77
N LYS A 125 9.89 -31.71 -5.51
CA LYS A 125 8.49 -32.09 -5.71
C LYS A 125 7.51 -31.37 -4.77
N ARG A 126 7.99 -30.75 -3.69
CA ARG A 126 7.16 -29.93 -2.80
C ARG A 126 6.78 -28.61 -3.44
N VAL A 127 7.56 -28.12 -4.41
CA VAL A 127 7.36 -26.82 -5.06
C VAL A 127 6.38 -26.98 -6.23
N ALA A 128 5.36 -26.13 -6.27
CA ALA A 128 4.42 -26.05 -7.37
C ALA A 128 4.87 -25.04 -8.43
N GLN A 129 5.19 -23.82 -7.99
CA GLN A 129 5.58 -22.73 -8.86
C GLN A 129 6.68 -21.89 -8.20
N ILE A 130 7.55 -21.35 -9.04
CA ILE A 130 8.50 -20.31 -8.67
C ILE A 130 8.34 -19.18 -9.67
N GLU A 131 7.95 -18.01 -9.20
CA GLU A 131 7.91 -16.79 -10.01
C GLU A 131 8.96 -15.77 -9.52
N PRO A 132 9.58 -15.00 -10.43
CA PRO A 132 10.40 -13.86 -10.03
C PRO A 132 9.56 -12.83 -9.29
N ASP A 133 10.05 -12.35 -8.16
CA ASP A 133 9.40 -11.26 -7.45
C ASP A 133 9.61 -9.94 -8.20
N ARG A 134 8.65 -9.04 -8.09
CA ARG A 134 8.61 -7.78 -8.83
C ARG A 134 8.37 -6.61 -7.92
N ILE A 135 8.87 -5.46 -8.34
CA ILE A 135 8.58 -4.19 -7.72
C ILE A 135 7.16 -3.78 -8.10
N VAL A 136 6.39 -3.34 -7.12
CA VAL A 136 5.16 -2.57 -7.32
C VAL A 136 5.40 -1.13 -6.95
N THR A 137 4.93 -0.19 -7.78
CA THR A 137 5.01 1.24 -7.46
C THR A 137 3.67 1.90 -7.73
N LEU A 138 3.29 2.88 -6.90
CA LEU A 138 2.17 3.76 -7.23
C LEU A 138 2.45 4.47 -8.56
N ALA A 139 1.41 4.59 -9.39
CA ALA A 139 1.50 5.43 -10.57
C ALA A 139 1.74 6.89 -10.13
N PRO A 140 2.63 7.63 -10.80
CA PRO A 140 2.76 9.06 -10.55
C PRO A 140 1.40 9.73 -10.74
N PRO A 141 0.98 10.64 -9.86
CA PRO A 141 -0.30 11.34 -10.03
C PRO A 141 -0.34 12.02 -11.40
N CYS A 142 -1.48 11.99 -12.07
CA CYS A 142 -1.67 12.77 -13.29
C CYS A 142 -1.36 14.25 -13.01
N GLY A 143 -1.01 15.00 -14.05
CA GLY A 143 -0.59 16.40 -13.96
C GLY A 143 0.83 16.60 -13.44
N THR A 144 1.52 15.53 -13.00
CA THR A 144 2.95 15.56 -12.70
C THR A 144 3.79 15.29 -13.96
N PRO A 145 5.08 15.71 -14.01
CA PRO A 145 5.95 15.45 -15.16
C PRO A 145 6.01 13.97 -15.61
N ASN A 146 5.78 13.04 -14.68
CA ASN A 146 5.82 11.59 -14.92
C ASN A 146 4.43 10.92 -14.96
N GLY A 147 3.34 11.66 -14.71
CA GLY A 147 1.98 11.11 -14.62
C GLY A 147 1.06 11.47 -15.80
N GLY A 148 1.56 12.22 -16.78
CA GLY A 148 0.77 12.62 -17.96
C GLY A 148 -0.28 13.69 -17.63
N PRO A 149 -1.15 14.07 -18.59
CA PRO A 149 -2.23 15.04 -18.36
C PRO A 149 -3.32 14.46 -17.44
N CYS A 150 -3.91 15.31 -16.60
CA CYS A 150 -5.15 14.96 -15.90
C CYS A 150 -6.37 15.30 -16.76
N ASP A 151 -7.44 14.52 -16.59
CA ASP A 151 -8.78 14.98 -16.95
C ASP A 151 -9.15 16.18 -16.07
N ASP A 152 -9.93 17.10 -16.64
CA ASP A 152 -10.49 18.23 -15.90
C ASP A 152 -11.45 17.70 -14.83
N PRO A 153 -11.21 17.97 -13.52
CA PRO A 153 -12.12 17.52 -12.47
C PRO A 153 -13.53 18.13 -12.57
N GLY A 154 -13.73 19.10 -13.46
CA GLY A 154 -14.98 19.84 -13.60
C GLY A 154 -15.18 20.80 -12.44
N ASP A 155 -16.44 21.13 -12.14
CA ASP A 155 -16.84 21.95 -10.98
C ASP A 155 -16.76 21.21 -9.63
N GLY A 156 -16.17 20.01 -9.61
CA GLY A 156 -16.06 19.09 -8.47
C GLY A 156 -15.17 19.53 -7.30
N GLY A 157 -14.92 20.84 -7.15
CA GLY A 157 -14.47 21.50 -5.92
C GLY A 157 -13.38 20.77 -5.12
N GLY A 158 -12.13 20.92 -5.52
CA GLY A 158 -10.99 20.64 -4.63
C GLY A 158 -11.06 21.56 -3.41
N GLY A 159 -11.51 21.04 -2.27
CA GLY A 159 -11.68 21.79 -1.03
C GLY A 159 -10.35 22.35 -0.54
N ASP A 160 -10.27 23.68 -0.47
CA ASP A 160 -9.07 24.45 -0.13
C ASP A 160 -8.85 24.56 1.38
N GLY A 161 -8.74 23.43 2.10
CA GLY A 161 -8.39 23.47 3.52
C GLY A 161 -9.31 24.39 4.36
N SER A 162 -10.59 24.46 3.98
CA SER A 162 -11.61 25.18 4.74
C SER A 162 -11.66 24.66 6.18
N SER A 163 -11.86 25.56 7.13
CA SER A 163 -12.07 25.21 8.54
C SER A 163 -13.38 24.46 8.80
N SER A 164 -14.25 24.33 7.79
CA SER A 164 -15.50 23.59 7.86
C SER A 164 -15.40 22.30 7.06
N GLN A 165 -15.98 21.23 7.60
CA GLN A 165 -16.12 19.96 6.89
C GLN A 165 -16.79 20.15 5.52
N VAL A 166 -16.31 19.39 4.53
CA VAL A 166 -16.89 19.31 3.18
C VAL A 166 -17.28 17.88 2.83
N THR A 167 -18.28 17.74 1.96
CA THR A 167 -18.62 16.45 1.34
C THR A 167 -18.08 16.42 -0.09
N PRO A 168 -17.01 15.66 -0.37
CA PRO A 168 -16.49 15.54 -1.73
C PRO A 168 -17.56 15.03 -2.70
N TYR A 169 -17.51 15.46 -3.96
CA TYR A 169 -18.55 15.13 -4.95
C TYR A 169 -18.71 13.61 -5.10
N GLY A 170 -17.61 12.85 -5.07
CA GLY A 170 -17.62 11.41 -5.23
C GLY A 170 -18.38 10.71 -4.11
N ILE A 171 -18.29 11.23 -2.89
CA ILE A 171 -19.03 10.74 -1.73
C ILE A 171 -20.53 10.93 -1.94
N ASN A 172 -20.95 12.11 -2.39
CA ASN A 172 -22.36 12.36 -2.75
C ASN A 172 -22.83 11.46 -3.90
N ARG A 173 -21.98 11.27 -4.93
CA ARG A 173 -22.33 10.51 -6.14
C ARG A 173 -22.65 9.05 -5.84
N VAL A 174 -22.05 8.49 -4.80
CA VAL A 174 -22.25 7.08 -4.40
C VAL A 174 -23.28 6.90 -3.28
N ASN A 175 -24.04 7.95 -2.94
CA ASN A 175 -24.92 8.00 -1.77
C ASN A 175 -24.17 7.71 -0.44
N GLY A 176 -22.91 8.11 -0.36
CA GLY A 176 -22.06 7.97 0.82
C GLY A 176 -22.32 9.07 1.86
N GLY A 177 -21.34 9.30 2.73
CA GLY A 177 -21.49 10.22 3.87
C GLY A 177 -22.40 9.65 4.95
N VAL A 178 -22.57 8.32 4.96
CA VAL A 178 -23.48 7.63 5.89
C VAL A 178 -22.71 7.26 7.15
N SER A 179 -23.22 7.68 8.32
CA SER A 179 -22.64 7.30 9.60
C SER A 179 -22.59 5.78 9.74
N TYR A 180 -21.38 5.23 9.82
CA TYR A 180 -21.19 3.79 9.91
C TYR A 180 -21.53 3.28 11.31
N THR A 181 -22.36 2.23 11.38
CA THR A 181 -22.83 1.61 12.64
C THR A 181 -22.54 0.11 12.71
N GLY A 182 -21.87 -0.44 11.70
CA GLY A 182 -21.50 -1.86 11.64
C GLY A 182 -20.25 -2.19 12.46
N SER A 183 -19.90 -3.47 12.48
CA SER A 183 -18.70 -3.99 13.17
C SER A 183 -17.57 -4.42 12.24
N SER A 184 -17.83 -4.51 10.93
CA SER A 184 -16.81 -4.79 9.92
C SER A 184 -15.87 -3.60 9.76
N VAL A 185 -14.66 -3.84 9.25
CA VAL A 185 -13.61 -2.83 9.12
C VAL A 185 -13.09 -2.73 7.69
N ALA A 186 -12.41 -1.62 7.39
CA ALA A 186 -11.69 -1.44 6.13
C ALA A 186 -10.18 -1.65 6.32
N TRP A 187 -9.63 -2.64 5.63
CA TRP A 187 -8.19 -2.89 5.55
C TRP A 187 -7.61 -2.11 4.38
N ILE A 188 -6.63 -1.25 4.65
CA ILE A 188 -6.00 -0.41 3.63
C ILE A 188 -4.62 -0.98 3.31
N ILE A 189 -4.54 -1.74 2.22
CA ILE A 189 -3.30 -2.39 1.76
C ILE A 189 -2.55 -1.43 0.84
N ASP A 190 -1.68 -0.61 1.43
CA ASP A 190 -1.11 0.59 0.78
C ASP A 190 0.21 1.06 1.44
N THR A 191 0.47 2.37 1.49
CA THR A 191 1.66 3.00 2.08
C THR A 191 1.61 3.15 3.60
N GLY A 192 0.56 2.66 4.24
CA GLY A 192 0.24 2.90 5.65
C GLY A 192 -0.96 3.84 5.81
N ILE A 193 -1.25 4.26 7.03
CA ILE A 193 -2.24 5.32 7.31
C ILE A 193 -1.58 6.27 8.32
N ASP A 194 -1.82 7.57 8.19
CA ASP A 194 -1.48 8.55 9.21
C ASP A 194 -2.22 8.22 10.51
N LEU A 195 -1.46 7.72 11.50
CA LEU A 195 -2.04 7.04 12.67
C LEU A 195 -2.70 8.00 13.66
N ASP A 196 -2.38 9.30 13.60
CA ASP A 196 -2.94 10.34 14.46
C ASP A 196 -3.75 11.40 13.70
N HIS A 197 -4.13 11.10 12.45
CA HIS A 197 -5.00 11.97 11.66
C HIS A 197 -6.34 12.22 12.35
N GLU A 198 -6.67 13.49 12.62
CA GLU A 198 -7.84 13.88 13.42
C GLU A 198 -9.19 13.44 12.82
N ASP A 199 -9.20 13.21 11.50
CA ASP A 199 -10.38 12.84 10.72
C ASP A 199 -10.57 11.32 10.53
N LEU A 200 -9.77 10.48 11.18
CA LEU A 200 -9.78 9.02 10.97
C LEU A 200 -9.86 8.22 12.29
N ASN A 201 -10.60 7.10 12.25
CA ASN A 201 -10.60 6.08 13.30
C ASN A 201 -9.63 4.94 12.93
N VAL A 202 -8.34 5.11 13.24
CA VAL A 202 -7.29 4.14 12.87
C VAL A 202 -7.04 3.11 13.97
N ASP A 203 -7.16 1.82 13.65
CA ASP A 203 -6.75 0.72 14.54
C ASP A 203 -5.37 0.17 14.11
N ALA A 204 -4.31 0.83 14.57
CA ALA A 204 -2.94 0.41 14.34
C ALA A 204 -2.58 -0.94 14.99
N SER A 205 -3.32 -1.38 16.02
CA SER A 205 -2.99 -2.58 16.79
C SER A 205 -3.18 -3.87 15.98
N ARG A 206 -4.04 -3.83 14.97
CA ARG A 206 -4.27 -4.91 14.00
C ARG A 206 -3.46 -4.74 12.71
N GLY A 207 -2.69 -3.67 12.59
CA GLY A 207 -1.95 -3.32 11.38
C GLY A 207 -0.85 -4.32 11.02
N PHE A 208 -0.34 -4.19 9.80
CA PHE A 208 0.76 -4.99 9.27
C PHE A 208 1.77 -4.11 8.54
N ASN A 209 3.05 -4.48 8.63
CA ASN A 209 4.14 -3.82 7.93
C ASN A 209 5.03 -4.86 7.24
N ALA A 210 5.11 -4.79 5.90
CA ALA A 210 5.97 -5.66 5.11
C ALA A 210 7.47 -5.33 5.26
N PHE A 211 7.80 -4.14 5.76
CA PHE A 211 9.18 -3.71 5.96
C PHE A 211 9.64 -4.06 7.38
N THR A 212 10.79 -4.72 7.49
CA THR A 212 11.35 -5.17 8.77
C THR A 212 12.61 -4.42 9.19
N SER A 213 13.07 -3.47 8.36
CA SER A 213 14.29 -2.69 8.60
C SER A 213 14.18 -1.30 7.97
N GLY A 214 15.18 -0.45 8.24
CA GLY A 214 15.25 0.91 7.69
C GLY A 214 14.24 1.88 8.31
N ARG A 215 13.94 2.97 7.58
CA ARG A 215 13.00 4.02 8.02
C ARG A 215 11.58 3.48 8.09
N ASP A 216 11.16 2.75 7.05
CA ASP A 216 9.79 2.25 6.91
C ASP A 216 9.48 1.02 7.78
N GLY A 217 10.48 0.31 8.28
CA GLY A 217 10.27 -0.90 9.07
C GLY A 217 9.87 -0.71 10.54
N LYS A 218 9.57 0.53 10.96
CA LYS A 218 9.32 0.86 12.38
C LYS A 218 7.85 1.01 12.74
N SER A 219 7.00 1.33 11.76
CA SER A 219 5.61 1.71 11.99
C SER A 219 4.76 1.45 10.75
N THR A 220 3.46 1.28 10.93
CA THR A 220 2.45 1.27 9.86
C THR A 220 2.01 2.67 9.44
N ASP A 221 2.69 3.69 9.98
CA ASP A 221 2.45 5.10 9.68
C ASP A 221 2.79 5.47 8.22
N ASP A 222 2.03 6.42 7.68
CA ASP A 222 2.07 6.77 6.27
C ASP A 222 3.12 7.84 5.95
N GLY A 223 4.25 7.37 5.43
CA GLY A 223 5.31 8.27 4.96
C GLY A 223 5.03 8.88 3.57
N ASN A 224 4.04 8.37 2.83
CA ASN A 224 3.74 8.77 1.46
C ASN A 224 2.56 9.75 1.39
N GLY A 225 1.43 9.38 1.97
CA GLY A 225 0.16 10.11 1.99
C GLY A 225 -0.97 9.39 1.24
N HIS A 226 -0.63 8.51 0.30
CA HIS A 226 -1.60 7.80 -0.54
C HIS A 226 -2.53 6.89 0.27
N GLY A 227 -2.01 6.04 1.16
CA GLY A 227 -2.82 5.17 1.99
C GLY A 227 -3.74 5.92 2.96
N THR A 228 -3.29 7.08 3.47
CA THR A 228 -4.14 7.98 4.26
C THR A 228 -5.31 8.51 3.44
N HIS A 229 -5.05 8.96 2.21
CA HIS A 229 -6.08 9.44 1.27
C HIS A 229 -7.14 8.39 0.95
N VAL A 230 -6.68 7.17 0.67
CA VAL A 230 -7.55 6.00 0.47
C VAL A 230 -8.41 5.75 1.72
N ALA A 231 -7.81 5.77 2.91
CA ALA A 231 -8.53 5.56 4.18
C ALA A 231 -9.62 6.62 4.42
N GLY A 232 -9.34 7.91 4.13
CA GLY A 232 -10.32 8.98 4.27
C GLY A 232 -11.49 8.87 3.31
N THR A 233 -11.24 8.44 2.08
CA THR A 233 -12.31 8.25 1.08
C THR A 233 -13.28 7.17 1.56
N VAL A 234 -12.78 6.11 2.18
CA VAL A 234 -13.62 5.06 2.77
C VAL A 234 -14.37 5.58 4.00
N ALA A 235 -13.66 6.23 4.94
CA ALA A 235 -14.12 6.27 6.33
C ALA A 235 -13.85 7.56 7.12
N ALA A 236 -13.46 8.67 6.47
CA ALA A 236 -13.31 9.95 7.17
C ALA A 236 -14.57 10.31 7.97
N LEU A 237 -14.36 10.93 9.12
CA LEU A 237 -15.40 11.17 10.12
C LEU A 237 -16.46 12.16 9.60
N ASP A 238 -17.70 12.01 10.07
CA ASP A 238 -18.69 13.09 10.01
C ASP A 238 -18.49 13.97 11.25
N ASN A 239 -17.80 15.10 11.07
CA ASN A 239 -17.37 16.00 12.15
C ASN A 239 -17.42 17.47 11.67
N SER A 240 -16.64 18.37 12.28
CA SER A 240 -16.65 19.80 11.92
C SER A 240 -15.50 20.25 11.01
N VAL A 241 -14.58 19.37 10.65
CA VAL A 241 -13.36 19.66 9.87
C VAL A 241 -13.23 18.71 8.68
N GLY A 242 -12.29 18.99 7.79
CA GLY A 242 -11.84 18.00 6.81
C GLY A 242 -12.90 17.56 5.80
N VAL A 243 -12.95 16.25 5.57
CA VAL A 243 -13.83 15.62 4.58
C VAL A 243 -14.68 14.54 5.26
N ILE A 244 -15.80 14.17 4.64
CA ILE A 244 -16.56 12.98 5.06
C ILE A 244 -16.26 11.79 4.15
N GLY A 245 -16.08 10.61 4.72
CA GLY A 245 -15.90 9.36 3.97
C GLY A 245 -17.24 8.75 3.52
N VAL A 246 -17.18 7.73 2.65
CA VAL A 246 -18.40 7.03 2.21
C VAL A 246 -19.11 6.37 3.39
N ALA A 247 -18.38 5.56 4.17
CA ALA A 247 -18.81 4.91 5.41
C ALA A 247 -18.27 5.71 6.61
N ALA A 248 -18.84 6.89 6.82
CA ALA A 248 -18.31 7.90 7.73
C ALA A 248 -18.05 7.34 9.15
N GLY A 249 -16.80 7.45 9.60
CA GLY A 249 -16.34 6.99 10.92
C GLY A 249 -16.14 5.48 11.08
N ALA A 250 -16.18 4.70 10.01
CA ALA A 250 -15.75 3.30 10.06
C ALA A 250 -14.28 3.16 10.52
N THR A 251 -13.96 2.03 11.14
CA THR A 251 -12.57 1.73 11.53
C THR A 251 -11.76 1.32 10.31
N VAL A 252 -10.59 1.96 10.15
CA VAL A 252 -9.60 1.63 9.13
C VAL A 252 -8.36 0.99 9.76
N ILE A 253 -7.78 -0.01 9.09
CA ILE A 253 -6.61 -0.73 9.57
C ILE A 253 -5.47 -0.62 8.54
N PRO A 254 -4.29 -0.13 8.95
CA PRO A 254 -3.18 0.06 8.02
C PRO A 254 -2.45 -1.27 7.73
N VAL A 255 -2.33 -1.60 6.45
CA VAL A 255 -1.53 -2.72 5.94
C VAL A 255 -0.47 -2.14 5.02
N LYS A 256 0.67 -1.76 5.60
CA LYS A 256 1.78 -1.08 4.91
C LYS A 256 2.60 -2.08 4.09
N VAL A 257 2.40 -2.05 2.78
CA VAL A 257 3.12 -2.89 1.80
C VAL A 257 3.93 -2.04 0.80
N LEU A 258 3.71 -0.73 0.79
CA LEU A 258 4.48 0.26 0.04
C LEU A 258 5.23 1.19 1.00
N ASP A 259 6.47 1.54 0.65
CA ASP A 259 7.33 2.39 1.46
C ASP A 259 6.92 3.87 1.36
N SER A 260 7.63 4.75 2.06
CA SER A 260 7.41 6.21 2.03
C SER A 260 7.51 6.83 0.63
N ARG A 261 8.11 6.13 -0.33
CA ARG A 261 8.24 6.54 -1.74
C ARG A 261 7.18 5.89 -2.64
N GLY A 262 6.25 5.11 -2.07
CA GLY A 262 5.18 4.44 -2.81
C GLY A 262 5.64 3.18 -3.53
N SER A 263 6.73 2.54 -3.09
CA SER A 263 7.27 1.32 -3.72
C SER A 263 7.30 0.13 -2.77
N GLY A 264 7.05 -1.08 -3.27
CA GLY A 264 7.09 -2.33 -2.53
C GLY A 264 7.42 -3.53 -3.42
N SER A 265 7.32 -4.75 -2.87
CA SER A 265 7.44 -5.99 -3.66
C SER A 265 6.10 -6.72 -3.72
N TYR A 266 5.87 -7.54 -4.75
CA TYR A 266 4.70 -8.42 -4.78
C TYR A 266 4.69 -9.40 -3.60
N SER A 267 5.85 -9.91 -3.17
CA SER A 267 5.92 -10.70 -1.93
C SER A 267 5.44 -9.92 -0.69
N GLY A 268 5.71 -8.62 -0.60
CA GLY A 268 5.23 -7.75 0.49
C GLY A 268 3.72 -7.53 0.42
N VAL A 269 3.18 -7.32 -0.78
CA VAL A 269 1.72 -7.24 -1.00
C VAL A 269 1.05 -8.56 -0.62
N ILE A 270 1.57 -9.69 -1.07
CA ILE A 270 1.07 -11.03 -0.72
C ILE A 270 1.11 -11.23 0.80
N ALA A 271 2.19 -10.82 1.48
CA ALA A 271 2.25 -10.89 2.94
C ALA A 271 1.15 -10.05 3.62
N GLY A 272 0.85 -8.88 3.08
CA GLY A 272 -0.26 -8.04 3.54
C GLY A 272 -1.62 -8.70 3.35
N VAL A 273 -1.88 -9.26 2.16
CA VAL A 273 -3.13 -10.00 1.87
C VAL A 273 -3.23 -11.24 2.76
N ASP A 274 -2.13 -11.95 3.01
CA ASP A 274 -2.05 -13.09 3.94
C ASP A 274 -2.40 -12.68 5.37
N HIS A 275 -1.91 -11.53 5.84
CA HIS A 275 -2.25 -10.98 7.15
C HIS A 275 -3.72 -10.62 7.26
N VAL A 276 -4.30 -10.01 6.22
CA VAL A 276 -5.75 -9.71 6.20
C VAL A 276 -6.56 -11.00 6.20
N ALA A 277 -6.19 -12.02 5.44
CA ALA A 277 -6.86 -13.32 5.45
C ALA A 277 -6.78 -14.03 6.82
N ALA A 278 -5.70 -13.80 7.58
CA ALA A 278 -5.50 -14.37 8.91
C ALA A 278 -6.33 -13.67 10.01
N ASN A 279 -6.57 -12.37 9.87
CA ASN A 279 -7.08 -11.51 10.95
C ASN A 279 -8.38 -10.76 10.61
N GLY A 280 -8.83 -10.84 9.36
CA GLY A 280 -10.09 -10.30 8.87
C GLY A 280 -11.25 -11.24 9.14
N ASN A 281 -12.45 -10.67 9.13
CA ASN A 281 -13.71 -11.40 9.28
C ASN A 281 -14.54 -11.30 8.00
N PRO A 282 -15.45 -12.27 7.76
CA PRO A 282 -16.43 -12.13 6.70
C PRO A 282 -17.20 -10.81 6.81
N GLY A 283 -17.29 -10.08 5.70
CA GLY A 283 -17.91 -8.74 5.65
C GLY A 283 -16.92 -7.58 5.79
N ASP A 284 -15.71 -7.81 6.30
CA ASP A 284 -14.62 -6.83 6.19
C ASP A 284 -14.31 -6.53 4.71
N VAL A 285 -13.84 -5.32 4.45
CA VAL A 285 -13.43 -4.88 3.12
C VAL A 285 -11.93 -4.66 3.11
N ALA A 286 -11.23 -5.15 2.09
CA ALA A 286 -9.81 -4.87 1.87
C ALA A 286 -9.62 -4.13 0.56
N ASN A 287 -9.11 -2.90 0.64
CA ASN A 287 -8.85 -2.05 -0.52
C ASN A 287 -7.38 -2.17 -0.95
N LEU A 288 -7.16 -2.48 -2.23
CA LEU A 288 -5.85 -2.55 -2.86
C LEU A 288 -5.78 -1.51 -3.99
N SER A 289 -5.32 -0.30 -3.64
CA SER A 289 -5.13 0.82 -4.57
C SER A 289 -3.73 0.77 -5.21
N LEU A 290 -3.33 -0.41 -5.66
CA LEU A 290 -2.01 -0.70 -6.24
C LEU A 290 -2.14 -1.78 -7.32
N GLY A 291 -1.15 -1.87 -8.19
CA GLY A 291 -1.10 -2.93 -9.20
C GLY A 291 0.13 -2.80 -10.10
N GLY A 292 0.29 -3.79 -10.98
CA GLY A 292 1.31 -3.80 -12.02
C GLY A 292 1.15 -5.02 -12.92
N PRO A 293 2.21 -5.46 -13.62
CA PRO A 293 2.16 -6.65 -14.46
C PRO A 293 1.66 -7.91 -13.75
N THR A 294 1.17 -8.87 -14.52
CA THR A 294 0.55 -10.10 -13.99
C THR A 294 1.46 -10.89 -13.02
N SER A 295 0.88 -11.37 -11.92
CA SER A 295 1.49 -12.31 -10.96
C SER A 295 0.45 -13.34 -10.51
N ASP A 296 0.73 -14.62 -10.78
CA ASP A 296 -0.19 -15.70 -10.44
C ASP A 296 -0.28 -15.87 -8.92
N ALA A 297 0.82 -15.65 -8.19
CA ALA A 297 0.83 -15.78 -6.75
C ALA A 297 0.03 -14.66 -6.07
N LEU A 298 0.11 -13.42 -6.57
CA LEU A 298 -0.70 -12.31 -6.06
C LEU A 298 -2.18 -12.54 -6.34
N ASP A 299 -2.52 -12.95 -7.57
CA ASP A 299 -3.89 -13.24 -7.97
C ASP A 299 -4.52 -14.35 -7.12
N ALA A 300 -3.78 -15.44 -6.91
CA ALA A 300 -4.19 -16.53 -6.04
C ALA A 300 -4.35 -16.10 -4.58
N ALA A 301 -3.50 -15.18 -4.11
CA ALA A 301 -3.59 -14.68 -2.74
C ALA A 301 -4.86 -13.85 -2.52
N VAL A 302 -5.19 -12.96 -3.46
CA VAL A 302 -6.42 -12.15 -3.42
C VAL A 302 -7.65 -13.04 -3.47
N LEU A 303 -7.70 -14.00 -4.39
CA LEU A 303 -8.83 -14.91 -4.51
C LEU A 303 -9.02 -15.75 -3.24
N ALA A 304 -7.93 -16.21 -2.61
CA ALA A 304 -8.01 -16.96 -1.36
C ALA A 304 -8.52 -16.10 -0.19
N ALA A 305 -8.10 -14.84 -0.08
CA ALA A 305 -8.65 -13.91 0.91
C ALA A 305 -10.16 -13.66 0.68
N ALA A 306 -10.58 -13.52 -0.58
CA ALA A 306 -11.99 -13.36 -0.95
C ALA A 306 -12.86 -14.56 -0.55
N GLN A 307 -12.31 -15.78 -0.66
CA GLN A 307 -12.97 -17.02 -0.23
C GLN A 307 -13.18 -17.10 1.29
N ASN A 308 -12.42 -16.35 2.09
CA ASN A 308 -12.64 -16.20 3.53
C ASN A 308 -13.78 -15.20 3.85
N GLY A 309 -14.46 -14.66 2.84
CA GLY A 309 -15.58 -13.74 3.01
C GLY A 309 -15.19 -12.27 3.12
N ILE A 310 -13.90 -11.95 2.93
CA ILE A 310 -13.41 -10.57 2.85
C ILE A 310 -13.73 -10.03 1.46
N LYS A 311 -14.26 -8.81 1.38
CA LYS A 311 -14.52 -8.13 0.11
C LYS A 311 -13.24 -7.46 -0.39
N MET A 312 -12.61 -8.04 -1.41
CA MET A 312 -11.38 -7.54 -2.01
C MET A 312 -11.73 -6.50 -3.08
N VAL A 313 -11.35 -5.24 -2.88
CA VAL A 313 -11.65 -4.12 -3.78
C VAL A 313 -10.37 -3.64 -4.42
N LEU A 314 -10.31 -3.73 -5.75
CA LEU A 314 -9.08 -3.62 -6.54
C LEU A 314 -9.18 -2.41 -7.48
N ALA A 315 -8.11 -1.62 -7.55
CA ALA A 315 -7.98 -0.62 -8.59
C ALA A 315 -7.75 -1.27 -9.97
N ALA A 316 -8.46 -0.84 -11.02
CA ALA A 316 -8.26 -1.38 -12.37
C ALA A 316 -6.89 -1.04 -12.99
N GLY A 317 -6.30 0.09 -12.60
CA GLY A 317 -5.03 0.63 -13.11
C GLY A 317 -5.22 1.88 -13.97
N ASN A 318 -4.13 2.61 -14.25
CA ASN A 318 -4.14 3.96 -14.80
C ASN A 318 -3.38 4.06 -16.15
N GLU A 319 -3.44 3.01 -16.97
CA GLU A 319 -2.65 2.87 -18.20
C GLU A 319 -3.48 2.98 -19.48
N SER A 320 -4.79 3.29 -19.38
CA SER A 320 -5.73 3.25 -20.51
C SER A 320 -5.69 1.90 -21.26
N ALA A 321 -5.54 0.80 -20.50
CA ALA A 321 -5.28 -0.54 -21.02
C ALA A 321 -6.30 -1.57 -20.53
N ASP A 322 -6.29 -2.74 -21.16
CA ASP A 322 -7.10 -3.88 -20.74
C ASP A 322 -6.62 -4.42 -19.39
N ALA A 323 -7.49 -4.35 -18.38
CA ALA A 323 -7.24 -4.75 -17.00
C ALA A 323 -6.86 -6.23 -16.83
N ASN A 324 -7.16 -7.10 -17.82
CA ASN A 324 -6.71 -8.49 -17.83
C ASN A 324 -5.18 -8.66 -17.84
N ASN A 325 -4.44 -7.60 -18.20
CA ASN A 325 -2.99 -7.60 -18.28
C ASN A 325 -2.29 -7.13 -16.98
N SER A 326 -3.07 -6.87 -15.93
CA SER A 326 -2.56 -6.30 -14.67
C SER A 326 -3.01 -7.12 -13.46
N SER A 327 -2.14 -7.28 -12.48
CA SER A 327 -2.46 -7.90 -11.18
C SER A 327 -2.45 -6.85 -10.06
N PRO A 328 -3.39 -6.91 -9.11
CA PRO A 328 -4.44 -7.93 -8.99
C PRO A 328 -5.70 -7.64 -9.84
N ALA A 329 -5.76 -6.55 -10.63
CA ALA A 329 -6.95 -6.12 -11.36
C ALA A 329 -7.64 -7.22 -12.20
N ARG A 330 -6.87 -8.15 -12.77
CA ARG A 330 -7.37 -9.30 -13.55
C ARG A 330 -8.11 -10.37 -12.74
N VAL A 331 -8.04 -10.34 -11.41
CA VAL A 331 -8.70 -11.34 -10.57
C VAL A 331 -10.20 -11.16 -10.69
N ASN A 332 -10.90 -12.25 -10.97
CA ASN A 332 -12.36 -12.29 -10.99
C ASN A 332 -12.85 -13.45 -10.11
N GLY A 333 -13.84 -13.19 -9.26
CA GLY A 333 -14.44 -14.18 -8.38
C GLY A 333 -15.39 -13.57 -7.37
N ASN A 334 -16.10 -14.41 -6.62
CA ASN A 334 -16.98 -13.94 -5.55
C ASN A 334 -16.18 -13.11 -4.52
N ASN A 335 -16.75 -11.99 -4.08
CA ASN A 335 -16.13 -11.03 -3.18
C ASN A 335 -14.86 -10.35 -3.73
N VAL A 336 -14.59 -10.42 -5.03
CA VAL A 336 -13.58 -9.59 -5.69
C VAL A 336 -14.30 -8.54 -6.53
N TYR A 337 -13.88 -7.29 -6.42
CA TYR A 337 -14.50 -6.15 -7.09
C TYR A 337 -13.41 -5.29 -7.71
N THR A 338 -13.30 -5.27 -9.04
CA THR A 338 -12.34 -4.43 -9.76
C THR A 338 -13.01 -3.15 -10.23
N ILE A 339 -12.37 -2.01 -9.95
CA ILE A 339 -13.00 -0.69 -10.01
C ILE A 339 -12.28 0.21 -11.01
N SER A 340 -12.99 0.61 -12.07
CA SER A 340 -12.59 1.67 -13.01
C SER A 340 -12.93 3.06 -12.48
N ALA A 341 -12.39 4.11 -13.11
CA ALA A 341 -12.55 5.49 -12.66
C ALA A 341 -13.39 6.35 -13.61
N MET A 342 -14.16 7.26 -13.04
CA MET A 342 -14.91 8.32 -13.74
C MET A 342 -14.73 9.69 -13.11
N ASP A 343 -15.10 10.72 -13.87
CA ASP A 343 -15.20 12.11 -13.42
C ASP A 343 -16.56 12.44 -12.78
N SER A 344 -16.74 13.71 -12.41
CA SER A 344 -17.96 14.26 -11.79
C SER A 344 -19.19 14.30 -12.71
N ASN A 345 -19.00 14.09 -14.01
CA ASN A 345 -20.06 14.04 -15.02
C ASN A 345 -20.39 12.60 -15.44
N ASP A 346 -19.94 11.61 -14.65
CA ASP A 346 -20.01 10.18 -14.97
C ASP A 346 -19.29 9.83 -16.29
N ASN A 347 -18.32 10.61 -16.76
CA ASN A 347 -17.50 10.22 -17.92
C ASN A 347 -16.34 9.33 -17.47
N PHE A 348 -16.07 8.30 -18.26
CA PHE A 348 -14.95 7.40 -18.05
C PHE A 348 -13.63 8.20 -18.06
N ALA A 349 -12.82 8.01 -17.03
CA ALA A 349 -11.55 8.71 -16.90
C ALA A 349 -10.57 8.21 -17.97
N SER A 350 -9.94 9.13 -18.70
CA SER A 350 -9.12 8.81 -19.88
C SER A 350 -7.93 7.91 -19.54
N PHE A 351 -7.43 7.96 -18.31
CA PHE A 351 -6.35 7.11 -17.80
C PHE A 351 -6.82 5.73 -17.32
N SER A 352 -8.10 5.51 -17.03
CA SER A 352 -8.56 4.28 -16.39
C SER A 352 -8.37 3.08 -17.30
N ASN A 353 -7.89 1.97 -16.73
CA ASN A 353 -8.01 0.67 -17.38
C ASN A 353 -9.48 0.27 -17.47
N TYR A 354 -9.78 -0.51 -18.50
CA TYR A 354 -11.12 -1.01 -18.85
C TYR A 354 -11.04 -2.53 -19.05
N ALA A 355 -12.19 -3.20 -19.01
CA ALA A 355 -12.48 -4.52 -19.58
C ALA A 355 -13.64 -5.17 -18.82
N ASN A 356 -14.55 -5.81 -19.53
CA ASN A 356 -15.67 -6.52 -18.94
C ASN A 356 -15.68 -8.00 -19.33
N PRO A 357 -15.26 -8.95 -18.47
CA PRO A 357 -14.54 -8.79 -17.18
C PRO A 357 -13.07 -8.33 -17.36
N PRO A 358 -12.35 -7.89 -16.29
CA PRO A 358 -12.64 -8.08 -14.86
C PRO A 358 -13.31 -6.91 -14.15
N VAL A 359 -13.52 -5.76 -14.80
CA VAL A 359 -14.10 -4.59 -14.14
C VAL A 359 -15.56 -4.87 -13.79
N ASP A 360 -15.91 -4.61 -12.53
CA ASP A 360 -17.25 -4.82 -11.99
C ASP A 360 -18.05 -3.53 -11.93
N TYR A 361 -17.40 -2.42 -11.59
CA TYR A 361 -18.03 -1.11 -11.41
C TYR A 361 -17.08 0.04 -11.77
N CYS A 362 -17.67 1.18 -12.13
CA CYS A 362 -16.97 2.44 -12.27
C CYS A 362 -17.30 3.38 -11.11
N GLN A 363 -16.31 4.09 -10.57
CA GLN A 363 -16.43 4.94 -9.39
C GLN A 363 -15.74 6.29 -9.55
N PRO A 364 -16.12 7.33 -8.77
CA PRO A 364 -15.46 8.63 -8.78
C PRO A 364 -13.95 8.51 -8.53
N GLY A 365 -13.14 8.88 -9.51
CA GLY A 365 -11.68 8.74 -9.45
C GLY A 365 -10.91 9.96 -9.96
N VAL A 366 -11.59 11.03 -10.42
CA VAL A 366 -10.94 12.26 -10.90
C VAL A 366 -11.16 13.39 -9.91
N GLY A 367 -10.09 14.04 -9.44
CA GLY A 367 -10.20 15.21 -8.55
C GLY A 367 -10.81 14.87 -7.19
N ILE A 368 -10.39 13.76 -6.57
CA ILE A 368 -10.93 13.31 -5.30
C ILE A 368 -10.17 13.95 -4.15
N ASN A 369 -10.87 14.80 -3.39
CA ASN A 369 -10.34 15.38 -2.15
C ASN A 369 -10.52 14.40 -0.98
N SER A 370 -9.45 14.11 -0.24
CA SER A 370 -9.49 13.26 0.95
C SER A 370 -8.35 13.63 1.91
N THR A 371 -8.29 12.94 3.05
CA THR A 371 -7.24 13.04 4.07
C THR A 371 -5.84 12.81 3.48
N TRP A 372 -4.80 13.28 4.17
CA TRP A 372 -3.41 13.18 3.75
C TRP A 372 -2.49 13.15 4.97
N LYS A 373 -1.28 12.62 4.82
CA LYS A 373 -0.32 12.54 5.94
C LYS A 373 -0.06 13.91 6.60
N GLY A 374 0.23 13.86 7.90
CA GLY A 374 0.48 15.04 8.72
C GLY A 374 -0.80 15.81 9.06
N GLY A 375 -1.94 15.13 9.16
CA GLY A 375 -3.25 15.75 9.38
C GLY A 375 -3.75 16.62 8.22
N GLY A 376 -3.23 16.39 7.01
CA GLY A 376 -3.50 17.21 5.83
C GLY A 376 -4.69 16.72 5.01
N TYR A 377 -4.95 17.41 3.91
CA TYR A 377 -5.92 16.98 2.89
C TYR A 377 -5.30 17.21 1.52
N ASN A 378 -5.64 16.37 0.56
CA ASN A 378 -5.11 16.47 -0.80
C ASN A 378 -6.13 16.01 -1.83
N THR A 379 -6.09 16.65 -3.00
CA THR A 379 -6.94 16.29 -4.14
C THR A 379 -6.09 15.61 -5.21
N ILE A 380 -6.37 14.33 -5.48
CA ILE A 380 -5.64 13.52 -6.46
C ILE A 380 -6.61 12.67 -7.29
N SER A 381 -6.11 12.10 -8.38
CA SER A 381 -6.88 11.29 -9.32
C SER A 381 -6.23 9.92 -9.52
N GLY A 382 -7.06 8.91 -9.80
CA GLY A 382 -6.65 7.56 -10.13
C GLY A 382 -7.75 6.54 -9.85
N THR A 383 -7.64 5.34 -10.42
CA THR A 383 -8.44 4.18 -9.98
C THR A 383 -8.17 3.85 -8.51
N SER A 384 -7.01 4.27 -7.99
CA SER A 384 -6.69 4.25 -6.56
C SER A 384 -7.62 5.08 -5.68
N MET A 385 -8.31 6.09 -6.24
CA MET A 385 -9.32 6.90 -5.56
C MET A 385 -10.74 6.41 -5.88
N ALA A 386 -10.94 5.76 -7.02
CA ALA A 386 -12.19 5.10 -7.38
C ALA A 386 -12.47 3.88 -6.49
N ALA A 387 -11.47 3.01 -6.31
CA ALA A 387 -11.57 1.80 -5.48
C ALA A 387 -12.09 2.06 -4.04
N PRO A 388 -11.57 3.05 -3.27
CA PRO A 388 -12.07 3.29 -1.92
C PRO A 388 -13.51 3.81 -1.84
N HIS A 389 -14.07 4.41 -2.90
CA HIS A 389 -15.49 4.72 -2.94
C HIS A 389 -16.32 3.43 -2.93
N ALA A 390 -16.00 2.46 -3.80
CA ALA A 390 -16.65 1.16 -3.80
C ALA A 390 -16.41 0.39 -2.49
N ALA A 391 -15.20 0.47 -1.91
CA ALA A 391 -14.92 -0.15 -0.63
C ALA A 391 -15.85 0.37 0.48
N GLY A 392 -16.07 1.68 0.55
CA GLY A 392 -17.01 2.28 1.50
C GLY A 392 -18.46 1.85 1.27
N VAL A 393 -18.94 1.83 0.01
CA VAL A 393 -20.29 1.35 -0.32
C VAL A 393 -20.46 -0.11 0.10
N LEU A 394 -19.49 -0.97 -0.23
CA LEU A 394 -19.51 -2.38 0.13
C LEU A 394 -19.43 -2.59 1.64
N LEU A 395 -18.71 -1.73 2.37
CA LEU A 395 -18.62 -1.78 3.84
C LEU A 395 -19.97 -1.43 4.49
N LEU A 396 -20.70 -0.46 3.94
CA LEU A 396 -22.07 -0.15 4.34
C LEU A 396 -23.08 -1.27 4.01
N GLY A 397 -22.69 -2.22 3.16
CA GLY A 397 -23.56 -3.29 2.67
C GLY A 397 -24.34 -2.92 1.41
N GLY A 398 -23.97 -1.83 0.74
CA GLY A 398 -24.53 -1.44 -0.55
C GLY A 398 -24.18 -2.43 -1.66
N ASN A 399 -25.14 -2.65 -2.54
CA ASN A 399 -25.02 -3.55 -3.70
C ASN A 399 -25.89 -3.10 -4.89
N SER A 400 -26.38 -1.86 -4.85
CA SER A 400 -27.25 -1.29 -5.87
C SER A 400 -26.44 -0.49 -6.87
N THR A 401 -27.00 -0.28 -8.06
CA THR A 401 -26.35 0.54 -9.10
C THR A 401 -27.26 1.69 -9.52
N SER A 402 -26.65 2.82 -9.89
CA SER A 402 -27.34 4.02 -10.36
C SER A 402 -26.72 4.50 -11.67
N GLY A 403 -27.25 3.97 -12.77
CA GLY A 403 -26.76 4.24 -14.12
C GLY A 403 -25.45 3.50 -14.45
N THR A 404 -24.85 3.90 -15.55
CA THR A 404 -23.58 3.39 -16.08
C THR A 404 -22.71 4.57 -16.49
N VAL A 405 -21.40 4.35 -16.52
CA VAL A 405 -20.43 5.36 -16.97
C VAL A 405 -20.62 5.72 -18.45
N ASN A 406 -20.38 6.98 -18.80
CA ASN A 406 -20.37 7.48 -20.17
C ASN A 406 -18.99 7.27 -20.81
N GLY A 407 -18.96 6.83 -22.07
CA GLY A 407 -17.71 6.81 -22.85
C GLY A 407 -16.74 5.66 -22.50
N ASP A 408 -17.25 4.57 -21.94
CA ASP A 408 -16.46 3.35 -21.69
C ASP A 408 -15.78 2.83 -22.97
N PRO A 409 -14.44 2.69 -23.00
CA PRO A 409 -13.70 2.31 -24.19
C PRO A 409 -14.01 0.91 -24.73
N ASP A 410 -14.46 -0.02 -23.88
CA ASP A 410 -14.66 -1.42 -24.30
C ASP A 410 -16.04 -1.70 -24.92
N GLY A 411 -16.91 -0.69 -24.94
CA GLY A 411 -18.26 -0.74 -25.49
C GLY A 411 -19.31 -1.34 -24.57
N THR A 412 -18.94 -1.75 -23.35
CA THR A 412 -19.84 -2.31 -22.34
C THR A 412 -19.77 -1.48 -21.07
N ALA A 413 -20.51 -0.37 -21.05
CA ALA A 413 -20.48 0.60 -19.97
C ALA A 413 -20.59 -0.02 -18.56
N ASP A 414 -19.55 0.18 -17.77
CA ASP A 414 -19.48 -0.23 -16.38
C ASP A 414 -20.61 0.39 -15.54
N PRO A 415 -21.32 -0.39 -14.71
CA PRO A 415 -22.34 0.14 -13.80
C PRO A 415 -21.71 0.94 -12.66
N ILE A 416 -22.44 1.95 -12.17
CA ILE A 416 -21.99 2.78 -11.05
C ILE A 416 -22.62 2.28 -9.76
N LEU A 417 -21.80 1.70 -8.88
CA LEU A 417 -22.23 1.15 -7.58
C LEU A 417 -22.53 2.29 -6.59
N VAL A 418 -23.66 2.18 -5.88
CA VAL A 418 -24.14 3.15 -4.88
C VAL A 418 -24.68 2.44 -3.64
N TYR A 419 -24.72 3.16 -2.51
CA TYR A 419 -25.40 2.70 -1.29
C TYR A 419 -26.92 2.87 -1.37
#